data_AF-A0A4Z1BDC3-F1
#
_entry.id   AF-A0A4Z1BDC3-F1
#
_cell.length_a   1.000
_cell.length_b   1.000
_cell.length_c   1.000
_cell.angle_alpha   90.00
_cell.angle_beta   90.00
_cell.angle_gamma   90.00
#
_symmetry.space_group_name_H-M   'P 1'
#
loop_
_entity.id
_entity.type
_entity.pdbx_description
1 polymer ?
#
loop_
_entity_poly.entity_id
_entity_poly.type
_entity_poly.pdbx_seq_one_letter_code
_entity_poly.pdbx_strand_id
1 'polypeptide(L)'
;MIELVDGYSLDKHISLVNYYRKWLKVTKENVVSEATYKRYLLSIKIFEECFGNIDIKDIDLISYRQFLKNYGKGLFGKNKINPPRTNSTVSKLHSCLRQGFQTAIEQGLIKHDPTINAKPLGYKEAQRNDEKYMNETELKNLIKYVKDKPSLSYLCVYILIITGSRFTPIRKMY
;
A
#
# COMPACT_ATOMS: atom_id res chain seq x y z
N MET A 1 -33.94 -36.60 5.53
CA MET A 1 -33.98 -35.46 6.47
C MET A 1 -32.54 -35.02 6.65
N ILE A 2 -32.12 -34.00 5.91
CA ILE A 2 -30.76 -33.45 5.96
C ILE A 2 -30.83 -32.29 6.93
N GLU A 3 -30.18 -32.41 8.08
CA GLU A 3 -30.12 -31.33 9.07
C GLU A 3 -29.30 -30.17 8.50
N LEU A 4 -29.96 -29.01 8.41
CA LEU A 4 -29.38 -27.72 8.08
C LEU A 4 -28.78 -27.13 9.36
N VAL A 5 -27.45 -27.15 9.47
CA VAL A 5 -26.69 -26.30 10.40
C VAL A 5 -25.70 -25.49 9.57
N ASP A 6 -25.98 -24.20 9.48
CA ASP A 6 -25.17 -23.11 8.89
C ASP A 6 -24.61 -23.35 7.47
N GLY A 7 -25.48 -23.10 6.48
CA GLY A 7 -25.15 -23.11 5.06
C GLY A 7 -24.23 -21.96 4.63
N TYR A 8 -22.94 -22.05 4.90
CA TYR A 8 -21.91 -21.37 4.10
C TYR A 8 -21.56 -22.26 2.91
N SER A 9 -22.14 -21.96 1.73
CA SER A 9 -21.72 -22.57 0.47
C SER A 9 -20.31 -22.10 0.12
N LEU A 10 -19.30 -22.81 0.63
CA LEU A 10 -17.86 -22.61 0.36
C LEU A 10 -17.45 -23.02 -1.07
N ASP A 11 -18.39 -23.53 -1.86
CA ASP A 11 -18.12 -24.06 -3.20
C ASP A 11 -18.22 -23.00 -4.31
N LYS A 12 -18.39 -21.73 -3.93
CA LYS A 12 -18.46 -20.63 -4.88
C LYS A 12 -17.07 -20.28 -5.39
N HIS A 13 -16.81 -20.55 -6.66
CA HIS A 13 -15.64 -20.07 -7.38
C HIS A 13 -15.67 -18.55 -7.47
N ILE A 14 -14.85 -17.89 -6.65
CA ILE A 14 -14.73 -16.44 -6.59
C ILE A 14 -13.27 -16.06 -6.73
N SER A 15 -12.95 -15.40 -7.86
CA SER A 15 -11.67 -14.75 -8.04
C SER A 15 -11.39 -13.73 -6.93
N LEU A 16 -10.19 -13.78 -6.34
CA LEU A 16 -9.76 -12.79 -5.36
C LEU A 16 -9.75 -11.38 -5.96
N VAL A 17 -9.35 -11.22 -7.23
CA VAL A 17 -9.28 -9.90 -7.88
C VAL A 17 -10.67 -9.28 -7.94
N ASN A 18 -11.67 -10.05 -8.36
CA ASN A 18 -13.05 -9.59 -8.46
C ASN A 18 -13.66 -9.29 -7.09
N TYR A 19 -13.48 -10.20 -6.13
CA TYR A 19 -13.92 -10.00 -4.75
C TYR A 19 -13.29 -8.73 -4.16
N TYR A 20 -11.97 -8.61 -4.24
CA TYR A 20 -11.23 -7.53 -3.61
C TYR A 20 -11.59 -6.17 -4.21
N ARG A 21 -11.79 -6.09 -5.53
CA ARG A 21 -12.27 -4.85 -6.19
C ARG A 21 -13.67 -4.47 -5.72
N LYS A 22 -14.59 -5.44 -5.56
CA LYS A 22 -15.93 -5.18 -5.03
C LYS A 22 -15.88 -4.73 -3.57
N TRP A 23 -15.13 -5.45 -2.74
CA TRP A 23 -14.89 -5.08 -1.34
C TRP A 23 -14.30 -3.68 -1.22
N LEU A 24 -13.33 -3.35 -2.06
CA LEU A 24 -12.67 -2.05 -2.05
C LEU A 24 -13.65 -0.92 -2.37
N LYS A 25 -14.49 -1.12 -3.40
CA LYS A 25 -15.53 -0.16 -3.80
C LYS A 25 -16.53 0.09 -2.66
N VAL A 26 -16.96 -0.96 -1.98
CA VAL A 26 -17.98 -0.84 -0.91
C VAL A 26 -17.40 -0.25 0.38
N THR A 27 -16.18 -0.61 0.75
CA THR A 27 -15.65 -0.32 2.10
C THR A 27 -14.67 0.85 2.17
N LYS A 28 -14.00 1.19 1.06
CA LYS A 28 -12.93 2.20 1.05
C LYS A 28 -13.22 3.39 0.13
N GLU A 29 -14.03 3.23 -0.92
CA GLU A 29 -14.36 4.33 -1.83
C GLU A 29 -15.05 5.46 -1.05
N ASN A 30 -14.59 6.70 -1.23
CA ASN A 30 -15.03 7.89 -0.50
C ASN A 30 -14.88 7.86 1.05
N VAL A 31 -14.35 6.77 1.62
CA VAL A 31 -14.08 6.65 3.06
C VAL A 31 -12.61 6.98 3.37
N VAL A 32 -11.69 6.54 2.51
CA VAL A 32 -10.25 6.83 2.66
C VAL A 32 -9.81 7.91 1.68
N SER A 33 -8.64 8.52 1.93
CA SER A 33 -8.07 9.48 0.99
C SER A 33 -7.83 8.85 -0.39
N GLU A 34 -7.94 9.65 -1.45
CA GLU A 34 -7.67 9.23 -2.83
C GLU A 34 -6.29 8.54 -2.98
N ALA A 35 -5.27 9.06 -2.29
CA ALA A 35 -3.92 8.48 -2.29
C ALA A 35 -3.85 7.11 -1.59
N THR A 36 -4.71 6.88 -0.60
CA THR A 36 -4.86 5.57 0.05
C THR A 36 -5.62 4.62 -0.87
N TYR A 37 -6.72 5.06 -1.47
CA TYR A 37 -7.53 4.24 -2.37
C TYR A 37 -6.73 3.74 -3.58
N LYS A 38 -5.95 4.62 -4.22
CA LYS A 38 -5.01 4.26 -5.30
C LYS A 38 -4.00 3.19 -4.88
N ARG A 39 -3.61 3.15 -3.61
CA ARG A 39 -2.67 2.14 -3.09
C ARG A 39 -3.30 0.77 -2.96
N TYR A 40 -4.58 0.70 -2.56
CA TYR A 40 -5.33 -0.55 -2.59
C TYR A 40 -5.47 -1.08 -4.02
N LEU A 41 -5.83 -0.21 -4.96
CA LEU A 41 -5.91 -0.55 -6.39
C LEU A 41 -4.57 -1.07 -6.94
N LEU A 42 -3.48 -0.40 -6.58
CA LEU A 42 -2.14 -0.86 -6.97
C LEU A 42 -1.80 -2.22 -6.33
N SER A 43 -2.18 -2.44 -5.08
CA SER A 43 -1.88 -3.68 -4.36
C SER A 43 -2.56 -4.87 -5.01
N ILE A 44 -3.85 -4.75 -5.38
CA ILE A 44 -4.56 -5.84 -6.06
C ILE A 44 -4.06 -6.05 -7.50
N LYS A 45 -3.66 -4.97 -8.19
CA LYS A 45 -3.04 -5.09 -9.52
C LYS A 45 -1.72 -5.88 -9.46
N ILE A 46 -0.87 -5.58 -8.50
CA ILE A 46 0.40 -6.31 -8.31
C ILE A 46 0.14 -7.78 -7.94
N PHE A 47 -0.91 -8.04 -7.16
CA PHE A 47 -1.34 -9.40 -6.84
C PHE A 47 -1.79 -10.15 -8.11
N GLU A 48 -2.62 -9.52 -8.93
CA GLU A 48 -3.12 -10.03 -10.22
C GLU A 48 -1.98 -10.32 -11.20
N GLU A 49 -0.91 -9.51 -11.23
CA GLU A 49 0.28 -9.79 -12.04
C GLU A 49 1.02 -11.08 -11.62
N CYS A 50 0.92 -11.49 -10.35
CA CYS A 50 1.58 -12.69 -9.83
C CYS A 50 0.71 -13.94 -9.94
N PHE A 51 -0.57 -13.84 -9.57
CA PHE A 51 -1.46 -14.99 -9.46
C PHE A 51 -2.51 -15.08 -10.56
N GLY A 52 -2.61 -14.06 -11.41
CA GLY A 52 -3.70 -13.94 -12.37
C GLY A 52 -5.05 -13.87 -11.65
N ASN A 53 -6.03 -14.57 -12.21
CA ASN A 53 -7.40 -14.60 -11.74
C ASN A 53 -7.68 -15.83 -10.85
N ILE A 54 -6.78 -16.12 -9.91
CA ILE A 54 -6.91 -17.25 -8.97
C ILE A 54 -8.14 -17.08 -8.05
N ASP A 55 -8.77 -18.19 -7.71
CA ASP A 55 -9.83 -18.19 -6.70
C ASP A 55 -9.27 -17.89 -5.32
N ILE A 56 -10.02 -17.13 -4.54
CA ILE A 56 -9.60 -16.71 -3.20
C ILE A 56 -9.31 -17.88 -2.26
N LYS A 57 -10.02 -19.00 -2.44
CA LYS A 57 -9.88 -20.23 -1.65
C LYS A 57 -8.60 -21.02 -1.95
N ASP A 58 -8.01 -20.83 -3.13
CA ASP A 58 -6.83 -21.59 -3.58
C ASP A 58 -5.52 -20.90 -3.20
N ILE A 59 -5.59 -19.77 -2.50
CA ILE A 59 -4.40 -19.04 -2.05
C ILE A 59 -3.96 -19.59 -0.71
N ASP A 60 -2.89 -20.38 -0.73
CA ASP A 60 -2.28 -20.87 0.50
C ASP A 60 -1.25 -19.87 1.09
N LEU A 61 -0.89 -20.13 2.34
CA LEU A 61 0.05 -19.32 3.13
C LEU A 61 1.47 -19.27 2.53
N ILE A 62 1.96 -20.34 1.93
CA ILE A 62 3.30 -20.44 1.33
C ILE A 62 3.34 -19.60 0.05
N SER A 63 2.34 -19.77 -0.82
CA SER A 63 2.20 -19.03 -2.07
C SER A 63 2.16 -17.52 -1.82
N TYR A 64 1.38 -17.07 -0.82
CA TYR A 64 1.30 -15.67 -0.44
C TYR A 64 2.63 -15.10 0.07
N ARG A 65 3.37 -15.86 0.89
CA ARG A 65 4.71 -15.45 1.37
C ARG A 65 5.71 -15.37 0.23
N GLN A 66 5.66 -16.32 -0.71
CA GLN A 66 6.50 -16.30 -1.90
C GLN A 66 6.21 -15.09 -2.77
N PHE A 67 4.94 -14.72 -2.92
CA PHE A 67 4.52 -13.49 -3.58
C PHE A 67 5.13 -12.24 -2.93
N LEU A 68 5.03 -12.10 -1.60
CA LEU A 68 5.63 -10.95 -0.90
C LEU A 68 7.14 -10.88 -1.10
N LYS A 69 7.83 -12.03 -1.06
CA LYS A 69 9.28 -12.14 -1.30
C LYS A 69 9.64 -11.69 -2.72
N ASN A 70 8.91 -12.18 -3.72
CA ASN A 70 9.11 -11.82 -5.13
C ASN A 70 8.83 -10.33 -5.37
N TYR A 71 7.78 -9.78 -4.76
CA TYR A 71 7.50 -8.35 -4.80
C TYR A 71 8.62 -7.53 -4.16
N GLY A 72 9.14 -7.96 -3.00
CA GLY A 72 10.28 -7.35 -2.34
C GLY A 72 11.54 -7.30 -3.20
N LYS A 73 11.77 -8.34 -4.00
CA LYS A 73 12.89 -8.44 -4.97
C LYS A 73 12.69 -7.59 -6.22
N GLY A 74 11.51 -7.02 -6.44
CA GLY A 74 11.22 -6.17 -7.61
C GLY A 74 10.75 -6.92 -8.86
N LEU A 75 10.33 -8.19 -8.72
CA LEU A 75 9.88 -9.04 -9.84
C LEU A 75 8.49 -8.67 -10.40
N PHE A 76 7.75 -7.78 -9.71
CA PHE A 76 6.41 -7.34 -10.10
C PHE A 76 6.26 -5.81 -10.04
N GLY A 77 5.29 -5.27 -10.78
CA GLY A 77 5.02 -3.84 -10.92
C GLY A 77 5.30 -3.30 -12.33
N LYS A 78 5.25 -1.97 -12.49
CA LYS A 78 5.25 -1.24 -13.78
C LYS A 78 6.20 -1.77 -14.87
N ASN A 79 7.39 -2.27 -14.50
CA ASN A 79 8.33 -2.92 -15.41
C ASN A 79 8.57 -4.37 -14.96
N LYS A 80 8.76 -5.33 -15.90
CA LYS A 80 9.02 -6.75 -15.57
C LYS A 80 10.22 -6.96 -14.62
N ILE A 81 11.16 -6.03 -14.58
CA ILE A 81 12.28 -6.01 -13.63
C ILE A 81 12.37 -4.60 -13.05
N ASN A 82 12.04 -4.46 -11.77
CA ASN A 82 12.17 -3.21 -11.02
C ASN A 82 13.33 -3.30 -10.02
N PRO A 83 13.86 -2.16 -9.55
CA PRO A 83 14.74 -2.19 -8.39
C PRO A 83 14.04 -2.82 -7.18
N PRO A 84 14.79 -3.48 -6.29
CA PRO A 84 14.27 -4.02 -5.06
C PRO A 84 13.49 -2.99 -4.23
N ARG A 85 12.52 -3.47 -3.45
CA ARG A 85 11.62 -2.62 -2.66
C ARG A 85 12.13 -2.48 -1.24
N THR A 86 11.81 -1.35 -0.61
CA THR A 86 12.07 -1.14 0.81
C THR A 86 11.05 -1.91 1.65
N ASN A 87 11.40 -2.26 2.90
CA ASN A 87 10.49 -2.90 3.86
C ASN A 87 9.15 -2.16 3.93
N SER A 88 9.18 -0.83 4.06
CA SER A 88 7.96 -0.02 4.13
C SER A 88 7.04 -0.17 2.92
N THR A 89 7.61 -0.41 1.74
CA THR A 89 6.84 -0.57 0.49
C THR A 89 6.12 -1.92 0.49
N VAL A 90 6.84 -2.99 0.84
CA VAL A 90 6.27 -4.35 0.94
C VAL A 90 5.22 -4.42 2.05
N SER A 91 5.47 -3.80 3.20
CA SER A 91 4.50 -3.75 4.31
C SER A 91 3.21 -3.03 3.95
N LYS A 92 3.28 -1.94 3.17
CA LYS A 92 2.09 -1.22 2.69
C LYS A 92 1.23 -2.09 1.78
N LEU A 93 1.86 -2.80 0.85
CA LEU A 93 1.16 -3.73 -0.04
C LEU A 93 0.50 -4.86 0.75
N HIS A 94 1.26 -5.49 1.66
CA HIS A 94 0.74 -6.54 2.54
C HIS A 94 -0.47 -6.05 3.36
N SER A 95 -0.37 -4.86 3.97
CA SER A 95 -1.43 -4.29 4.81
C SER A 95 -2.72 -4.00 4.04
N CYS A 96 -2.62 -3.63 2.76
CA CYS A 96 -3.81 -3.44 1.92
C CYS A 96 -4.48 -4.79 1.66
N LEU A 97 -3.70 -5.78 1.20
CA LEU A 97 -4.22 -7.11 0.86
C LEU A 97 -4.81 -7.82 2.08
N ARG A 98 -4.10 -7.78 3.22
CA ARG A 98 -4.52 -8.40 4.48
C ARG A 98 -5.89 -7.97 4.94
N GLN A 99 -6.23 -6.68 4.81
CA GLN A 99 -7.57 -6.21 5.18
C GLN A 99 -8.67 -6.84 4.33
N GLY A 100 -8.43 -7.04 3.03
CA GLY A 100 -9.39 -7.72 2.15
C GLY A 100 -9.55 -9.20 2.51
N PHE A 101 -8.45 -9.88 2.86
CA PHE A 101 -8.48 -11.27 3.33
C PHE A 101 -9.18 -11.42 4.69
N GLN A 102 -8.95 -10.51 5.63
CA GLN A 102 -9.63 -10.52 6.93
C GLN A 102 -11.15 -10.41 6.78
N THR A 103 -11.63 -9.47 5.97
CA THR A 103 -13.07 -9.38 5.68
C THR A 103 -13.59 -10.63 4.94
N ALA A 104 -12.77 -11.28 4.11
CA ALA A 104 -13.19 -12.50 3.42
C ALA A 104 -13.41 -13.66 4.39
N ILE A 105 -12.58 -13.74 5.44
CA ILE A 105 -12.71 -14.73 6.52
C ILE A 105 -13.97 -14.44 7.34
N GLU A 106 -14.19 -13.18 7.71
CA GLU A 106 -15.39 -12.75 8.46
C GLU A 106 -16.69 -13.07 7.70
N GLN A 107 -16.64 -13.01 6.36
CA GLN A 107 -17.77 -13.38 5.48
C GLN A 107 -17.87 -14.88 5.18
N GLY A 108 -16.98 -15.71 5.73
CA GLY A 108 -16.95 -17.16 5.49
C GLY A 108 -16.56 -17.56 4.06
N LEU A 109 -15.96 -16.67 3.27
CA LEU A 109 -15.50 -16.96 1.90
C LEU A 109 -14.27 -17.86 1.88
N ILE A 110 -13.43 -17.76 2.91
CA ILE A 110 -12.25 -18.60 3.11
C ILE A 110 -12.15 -19.03 4.57
N LYS A 111 -11.64 -20.25 4.78
CA LYS A 111 -11.46 -20.81 6.14
C LYS A 111 -10.14 -20.41 6.79
N HIS A 112 -9.10 -20.19 5.99
CA HIS A 112 -7.74 -19.97 6.47
C HIS A 112 -7.19 -18.65 5.94
N ASP A 113 -6.54 -17.88 6.81
CA ASP A 113 -5.90 -16.61 6.44
C ASP A 113 -4.54 -16.87 5.76
N PRO A 114 -4.38 -16.60 4.45
CA PRO A 114 -3.08 -16.75 3.80
C PRO A 114 -2.05 -15.71 4.26
N THR A 115 -2.50 -14.65 4.93
CA THR A 115 -1.66 -13.53 5.37
C THR A 115 -1.14 -13.69 6.81
N ILE A 116 -1.56 -14.75 7.51
CA ILE A 116 -1.21 -14.97 8.92
C ILE A 116 0.31 -15.10 9.12
N ASN A 117 0.82 -14.33 10.07
CA ASN A 117 2.24 -14.26 10.42
C ASN A 117 3.17 -14.01 9.22
N ALA A 118 2.66 -13.48 8.11
CA ALA A 118 3.49 -13.07 7.00
C ALA A 118 4.39 -11.91 7.45
N LYS A 119 5.68 -12.00 7.12
CA LYS A 119 6.68 -10.98 7.44
C LYS A 119 7.08 -10.28 6.14
N PRO A 120 6.55 -9.08 5.86
CA PRO A 120 6.97 -8.29 4.70
C PRO A 120 8.49 -8.04 4.75
N LEU A 121 9.20 -8.43 3.70
CA LEU A 121 10.63 -8.24 3.56
C LEU A 121 10.93 -7.52 2.26
N GLY A 122 11.53 -6.34 2.39
CA GLY A 122 12.15 -5.58 1.33
C GLY A 122 13.65 -5.89 1.23
N TYR A 123 14.18 -5.75 0.02
CA TYR A 123 15.57 -6.03 -0.32
C TYR A 123 16.35 -4.75 -0.71
N LYS A 124 15.70 -3.58 -0.61
CA LYS A 124 16.35 -2.27 -0.71
C LYS A 124 16.46 -1.68 0.69
N GLU A 125 17.65 -1.23 1.04
CA GLU A 125 17.89 -0.51 2.29
C GLU A 125 17.05 0.77 2.37
N ALA A 126 16.68 1.13 3.59
CA ALA A 126 16.08 2.43 3.83
C ALA A 126 17.13 3.51 3.56
N GLN A 127 16.68 4.65 3.03
CA GLN A 127 17.54 5.82 2.93
C GLN A 127 18.06 6.18 4.32
N ARG A 128 19.36 6.44 4.40
CA ARG A 128 20.01 6.79 5.66
C ARG A 128 19.47 8.14 6.17
N ASN A 129 19.50 8.36 7.47
CA ASN A 129 18.91 9.56 8.08
C ASN A 129 19.61 10.85 7.64
N ASP A 130 20.94 10.80 7.50
CA ASP A 130 21.77 11.91 7.01
C ASP A 130 21.46 12.30 5.56
N GLU A 131 21.08 11.34 4.72
CA GLU A 131 20.62 11.63 3.36
C GLU A 131 19.15 12.06 3.31
N LYS A 132 18.34 11.61 4.27
CA LYS A 132 16.88 11.79 4.28
C LYS A 132 16.47 13.13 4.88
N TYR A 133 17.23 13.64 5.84
CA TYR A 133 16.91 14.85 6.57
C TYR A 133 18.00 15.90 6.39
N MET A 134 17.54 17.14 6.31
CA MET A 134 18.41 18.30 6.23
C MET A 134 19.07 18.55 7.59
N ASN A 135 20.36 18.83 7.60
CA ASN A 135 21.07 19.28 8.79
C ASN A 135 20.86 20.79 9.03
N GLU A 136 21.30 21.28 10.19
CA GLU A 136 21.10 22.69 10.58
C GLU A 136 21.74 23.68 9.60
N THR A 137 22.94 23.38 9.11
CA THR A 137 23.67 24.25 8.16
C THR A 137 22.95 24.33 6.82
N GLU A 138 22.48 23.18 6.30
CA GLU A 138 21.70 23.12 5.07
C GLU A 138 20.38 23.88 5.21
N LEU A 139 19.70 23.77 6.35
CA LEU A 139 18.46 24.50 6.62
C LEU A 139 18.68 26.02 6.64
N LYS A 140 19.74 26.49 7.33
CA LYS A 140 20.11 27.91 7.34
C LYS A 140 20.42 28.44 5.95
N ASN A 141 21.15 27.65 5.16
CA ASN A 141 21.46 28.00 3.76
C ASN A 141 20.19 28.06 2.89
N LEU A 142 19.26 27.13 3.06
CA LEU A 142 17.98 27.16 2.36
C LEU A 142 17.16 28.40 2.72
N ILE A 143 17.05 28.73 4.00
CA ILE A 143 16.34 29.95 4.46
C ILE A 143 16.93 31.20 3.81
N LYS A 144 18.27 31.33 3.81
CA LYS A 144 18.95 32.46 3.18
C LYS A 144 18.63 32.52 1.68
N TYR A 145 18.69 31.38 1.00
CA TYR A 145 18.44 31.30 -0.43
C TYR A 145 17.00 31.67 -0.82
N VAL A 146 15.98 31.20 -0.08
CA VAL A 146 14.57 31.44 -0.44
C VAL A 146 14.08 32.85 -0.11
N LYS A 147 14.68 33.53 0.88
CA LYS A 147 14.28 34.89 1.28
C LYS A 147 14.47 35.92 0.17
N ASP A 148 15.50 35.75 -0.65
CA ASP A 148 15.88 36.75 -1.66
C ASP A 148 15.24 36.48 -3.04
N LYS A 149 14.26 35.57 -3.13
CA LYS A 149 13.67 35.15 -4.40
C LYS A 149 12.21 35.58 -4.54
N PRO A 150 11.86 36.40 -5.55
CA PRO A 150 10.49 36.88 -5.76
C PRO A 150 9.65 35.83 -6.52
N SER A 151 9.38 34.68 -5.91
CA SER A 151 8.44 33.71 -6.46
C SER A 151 7.56 33.08 -5.38
N LEU A 152 6.31 32.76 -5.73
CA LEU A 152 5.36 32.12 -4.83
C LEU A 152 5.89 30.78 -4.31
N SER A 153 6.61 30.03 -5.15
CA SER A 153 7.23 28.75 -4.76
C SER A 153 8.23 28.93 -3.61
N TYR A 154 9.06 29.97 -3.66
CA TYR A 154 10.03 30.26 -2.60
C TYR A 154 9.36 30.78 -1.33
N LEU A 155 8.33 31.63 -1.46
CA LEU A 155 7.50 32.05 -0.33
C LEU A 155 6.84 30.85 0.36
N CYS A 156 6.26 29.93 -0.41
CA CYS A 156 5.69 28.69 0.12
C CYS A 156 6.73 27.86 0.88
N VAL A 157 7.93 27.67 0.33
CA VAL A 157 9.03 26.96 1.02
C VAL A 157 9.40 27.67 2.33
N TYR A 158 9.52 29.01 2.31
CA TYR A 158 9.82 29.79 3.50
C TYR A 158 8.77 29.62 4.60
N ILE A 159 7.47 29.71 4.25
CA ILE A 159 6.36 29.50 5.18
C ILE A 159 6.39 28.08 5.77
N LEU A 160 6.67 27.06 4.96
CA LEU A 160 6.79 25.67 5.44
C LEU A 160 7.91 25.52 6.47
N ILE A 161 9.05 26.16 6.23
CA ILE A 161 10.20 26.10 7.14
C ILE A 161 9.87 26.76 8.47
N ILE A 162 9.33 27.99 8.47
CA ILE A 162 9.11 28.75 9.72
C ILE A 162 7.92 28.23 10.53
N THR A 163 6.89 27.69 9.88
CA THR A 163 5.68 27.19 10.57
C THR A 163 5.78 25.71 10.93
N GLY A 164 6.68 24.95 10.29
CA GLY A 164 6.69 23.49 10.38
C GLY A 164 5.43 22.82 9.80
N SER A 165 4.63 23.54 9.00
CA SER A 165 3.39 23.03 8.42
C SER A 165 3.64 21.99 7.33
N ARG A 166 2.65 21.12 7.09
CA ARG A 166 2.63 20.29 5.87
C ARG A 166 2.29 21.15 4.65
N PHE A 167 2.68 20.68 3.45
CA PHE A 167 2.42 21.39 2.19
C PHE A 167 0.94 21.58 1.89
N THR A 168 0.09 20.58 2.16
CA THR A 168 -1.33 20.61 1.76
C THR A 168 -2.11 21.79 2.36
N PRO A 169 -2.03 22.10 3.67
CA PRO A 169 -2.62 23.32 4.24
C PRO A 169 -2.19 24.61 3.54
N ILE A 170 -0.88 24.82 3.35
CA ILE A 170 -0.34 26.05 2.73
C ILE A 170 -0.84 26.19 1.29
N ARG A 171 -0.89 25.10 0.53
CA ARG A 171 -1.42 25.08 -0.84
C ARG A 171 -2.92 25.42 -0.92
N LYS A 172 -3.68 25.29 0.17
CA LYS A 172 -5.11 25.64 0.17
C LYS A 172 -5.36 27.11 0.53
N MET A 173 -4.35 27.84 1.00
CA MET A 173 -4.44 29.25 1.36
C MET A 173 -4.34 30.18 0.14
N TYR A 174 -3.89 29.66 -1.00
CA TYR A 174 -3.73 30.33 -2.28
C TYR A 174 -4.41 29.51 -3.38
#